data_AF-A0A8J5TIX4-F1
#
_entry.id   AF-A0A8J5TIX4-F1
#
_cell.length_a   1.000
_cell.length_b   1.000
_cell.length_c   1.000
_cell.angle_alpha   90.00
_cell.angle_beta   90.00
_cell.angle_gamma   90.00
#
_symmetry.space_group_name_H-M   'P 1'
#
loop_
_entity.id
_entity.type
_entity.pdbx_description
1 polymer ?
#
loop_
_entity_poly.entity_id
_entity_poly.type
_entity_poly.pdbx_seq_one_letter_code
_entity_poly.pdbx_strand_id
1 'polypeptide(L)'
;MNHPIELFLRFRQVMPSRRLCLYMNSLVCRKQEVAFGHFQLACYQRDLCLRFLDLVDKEIKQKNEDKYRQKAKWYGSLAEKNWQRALEFYGPNTHPTMFLNILMAQSVLSVNLSDSLHSSVILEAALVRLLEGRHVVEPNEEDSNDVNLDIKPKFLGQLLSLLKSVLAAAQADHRQRQLLSVRPTPATTEETL
;
A
#
# COMPACT_ATOMS: atom_id res chain seq x y z
N MET A 1 -20.45 1.72 4.21
CA MET A 1 -19.76 2.74 3.39
C MET A 1 -20.23 4.13 3.86
N ASN A 2 -19.51 4.74 4.81
CA ASN A 2 -19.74 6.12 5.27
C ASN A 2 -18.57 6.98 4.74
N HIS A 3 -18.58 7.17 3.43
CA HIS A 3 -18.81 8.43 2.72
C HIS A 3 -17.84 9.56 3.14
N PRO A 4 -16.90 9.99 2.27
CA PRO A 4 -15.81 10.95 2.54
C PRO A 4 -16.14 12.28 3.25
N ILE A 5 -17.43 12.57 3.44
CA ILE A 5 -17.95 13.70 4.22
C ILE A 5 -17.68 13.52 5.72
N GLU A 6 -17.79 12.32 6.29
CA GLU A 6 -17.46 12.11 7.71
C GLU A 6 -15.96 12.29 7.97
N LEU A 7 -15.11 11.88 7.02
CA LEU A 7 -13.68 12.12 7.09
C LEU A 7 -13.38 13.62 7.04
N PHE A 8 -14.07 14.37 6.17
CA PHE A 8 -13.96 15.83 6.08
C PHE A 8 -14.47 16.53 7.35
N LEU A 9 -15.54 16.02 7.98
CA LEU A 9 -16.09 16.54 9.24
C LEU A 9 -15.19 16.25 10.43
N ARG A 10 -14.58 15.06 10.51
CA ARG A 10 -13.51 14.77 11.49
C ARG A 10 -12.26 15.61 11.22
N PHE A 11 -11.91 15.86 9.96
CA PHE A 11 -10.80 16.75 9.59
C PHE A 11 -11.04 18.19 10.06
N ARG A 12 -12.29 18.66 10.05
CA ARG A 12 -12.68 19.96 10.59
C ARG A 12 -12.53 20.05 12.12
N GLN A 13 -12.58 18.92 12.84
CA GLN A 13 -12.34 18.87 14.29
C GLN A 13 -10.85 18.78 14.67
N VAL A 14 -10.01 18.27 13.76
CA VAL A 14 -8.55 18.15 13.97
C VAL A 14 -7.78 19.37 13.45
N MET A 15 -8.40 20.20 12.61
CA MET A 15 -7.86 21.51 12.24
C MET A 15 -8.03 22.49 13.42
N PRO A 16 -6.97 23.19 13.86
CA PRO A 16 -7.17 24.35 14.71
C PRO A 16 -8.07 25.33 13.96
N SER A 17 -9.17 25.73 14.61
CA SER A 17 -10.24 26.58 14.06
C SER A 17 -9.73 27.60 13.05
N ARG A 18 -10.46 27.88 11.95
CA ARG A 18 -10.07 28.90 10.93
C ARG A 18 -9.55 30.23 11.52
N ARG A 19 -10.00 30.61 12.73
CA ARG A 19 -9.46 31.74 13.51
C ARG A 19 -7.99 31.59 13.93
N LEU A 20 -7.52 30.40 14.30
CA LEU A 20 -6.12 30.10 14.62
C LEU A 20 -5.23 30.03 13.37
N CYS A 21 -5.74 29.59 12.22
CA CYS A 21 -4.99 29.54 10.95
C CYS A 21 -4.69 30.95 10.38
N LEU A 22 -5.50 31.97 10.74
CA LEU A 22 -5.14 33.38 10.51
C LEU A 22 -4.03 33.88 11.45
N TYR A 23 -3.88 33.27 12.63
CA TYR A 23 -2.89 33.63 13.65
C TYR A 23 -1.55 32.87 13.50
N MET A 24 -1.56 31.64 12.95
CA MET A 24 -0.41 30.71 12.92
C MET A 24 0.05 30.29 11.51
N ASN A 25 0.41 31.24 10.64
CA ASN A 25 0.98 30.99 9.30
C ASN A 25 0.03 30.28 8.30
N SER A 26 -0.72 31.08 7.52
CA SER A 26 -1.63 30.65 6.44
C SER A 26 -1.01 29.70 5.41
N LEU A 27 0.32 29.70 5.25
CA LEU A 27 1.05 28.83 4.32
C LEU A 27 1.12 27.37 4.80
N VAL A 28 1.24 27.11 6.10
CA VAL A 28 1.31 25.73 6.65
C VAL A 28 -0.05 25.04 6.46
N CYS A 29 -1.12 25.77 6.76
CA CYS A 29 -2.52 25.38 6.56
C CYS A 29 -2.78 24.96 5.09
N ARG A 30 -2.31 25.75 4.12
CA ARG A 30 -2.42 25.42 2.68
C ARG A 30 -1.63 24.17 2.28
N LYS A 31 -0.42 23.96 2.81
CA LYS A 31 0.40 22.77 2.51
C LYS A 31 -0.27 21.49 3.01
N GLN A 32 -0.87 21.53 4.20
CA GLN A 32 -1.61 20.40 4.75
C GLN A 32 -2.86 20.06 3.94
N GLU A 33 -3.61 21.07 3.49
CA GLU A 33 -4.79 20.88 2.63
C GLU A 33 -4.41 20.23 1.29
N VAL A 34 -3.32 20.67 0.66
CA VAL A 34 -2.80 20.08 -0.59
C VAL A 34 -2.36 18.63 -0.38
N ALA A 35 -1.61 18.35 0.69
CA ALA A 35 -1.18 16.99 1.03
C ALA A 35 -2.37 16.06 1.29
N PHE A 36 -3.41 16.56 1.98
CA PHE A 36 -4.63 15.81 2.19
C PHE A 36 -5.40 15.54 0.89
N GLY A 37 -5.45 16.51 -0.02
CA GLY A 37 -6.02 16.33 -1.35
C GLY A 37 -5.33 15.21 -2.14
N HIS A 38 -3.99 15.16 -2.09
CA HIS A 38 -3.23 14.05 -2.66
C HIS A 38 -3.58 12.71 -2.01
N PHE A 39 -3.63 12.64 -0.69
CA PHE A 39 -4.04 11.42 0.01
C PHE A 39 -5.44 10.94 -0.42
N GLN A 40 -6.43 11.83 -0.47
CA GLN A 40 -7.80 11.48 -0.88
C GLN A 40 -7.85 10.98 -2.34
N LEU A 41 -7.14 11.65 -3.24
CA LEU A 41 -7.06 11.24 -4.64
C LEU A 41 -6.41 9.86 -4.78
N ALA A 42 -5.37 9.57 -3.98
CA ALA A 42 -4.74 8.27 -3.94
C ALA A 42 -5.72 7.17 -3.46
N CYS A 43 -6.50 7.43 -2.40
CA CYS A 43 -7.53 6.51 -1.94
C CYS A 43 -8.59 6.22 -3.01
N TYR A 44 -9.05 7.25 -3.73
CA TYR A 44 -9.99 7.07 -4.82
C TYR A 44 -9.41 6.22 -5.96
N GLN A 45 -8.15 6.47 -6.33
CA GLN A 45 -7.46 5.72 -7.38
C GLN A 45 -7.17 4.27 -6.96
N ARG A 46 -6.81 4.03 -5.70
CA ARG A 46 -6.74 2.68 -5.12
C ARG A 46 -8.05 1.94 -5.30
N ASP A 47 -9.18 2.58 -4.96
CA ASP A 47 -10.50 1.93 -5.06
C ASP A 47 -10.90 1.65 -6.51
N LEU A 48 -10.42 2.44 -7.48
CA LEU A 48 -10.57 2.13 -8.90
C LEU A 48 -9.66 0.98 -9.33
N CYS A 49 -8.41 0.97 -8.86
CA CYS A 49 -7.47 -0.12 -9.11
C CYS A 49 -8.06 -1.47 -8.67
N LEU A 50 -8.51 -1.56 -7.41
CA LEU A 50 -9.12 -2.77 -6.85
C LEU A 50 -10.38 -3.17 -7.63
N ARG A 51 -11.24 -2.22 -8.01
CA ARG A 51 -12.41 -2.50 -8.85
C ARG A 51 -12.04 -3.13 -10.19
N PHE A 52 -10.95 -2.69 -10.83
CA PHE A 52 -10.49 -3.30 -12.07
C PHE A 52 -9.84 -4.68 -11.86
N LEU A 53 -9.18 -4.92 -10.72
CA LEU A 53 -8.70 -6.26 -10.35
C LEU A 53 -9.88 -7.21 -10.13
N ASP A 54 -10.92 -6.79 -9.40
CA ASP A 54 -12.12 -7.60 -9.20
C ASP A 54 -12.82 -7.98 -10.53
N LEU A 55 -12.78 -7.09 -11.52
CA LEU A 55 -13.33 -7.37 -12.85
C LEU A 55 -12.50 -8.39 -13.62
N VAL A 56 -11.16 -8.37 -13.45
CA VAL A 56 -10.27 -9.41 -14.01
C VAL A 56 -10.63 -10.78 -13.42
N ASP A 57 -10.82 -10.86 -12.10
CA ASP A 57 -11.10 -12.13 -11.43
C ASP A 57 -12.51 -12.67 -11.72
N LYS A 58 -13.49 -11.79 -11.92
CA LYS A 58 -14.88 -12.16 -12.23
C LYS A 58 -15.10 -12.51 -13.71
N GLU A 59 -14.31 -11.95 -14.62
CA GLU A 59 -14.49 -12.09 -16.07
C GLU A 59 -13.46 -13.01 -16.74
N ILE A 60 -13.12 -14.15 -16.14
CA ILE A 60 -12.26 -15.23 -16.68
C ILE A 60 -12.67 -15.70 -18.11
N LYS A 61 -13.73 -15.14 -18.72
CA LYS A 61 -14.30 -15.50 -20.02
C LYS A 61 -14.41 -14.36 -21.05
N GLN A 62 -13.89 -13.15 -20.82
CA GLN A 62 -14.03 -12.04 -21.80
C GLN A 62 -12.72 -11.50 -22.39
N LYS A 63 -12.82 -11.05 -23.65
CA LYS A 63 -11.79 -10.42 -24.51
C LYS A 63 -11.14 -9.14 -23.93
N ASN A 64 -11.54 -8.70 -22.73
CA ASN A 64 -11.14 -7.43 -22.11
C ASN A 64 -10.21 -7.58 -20.89
N GLU A 65 -9.80 -8.80 -20.52
CA GLU A 65 -8.95 -9.05 -19.35
C GLU A 65 -7.69 -8.16 -19.34
N ASP A 66 -6.96 -8.13 -20.47
CA ASP A 66 -5.75 -7.32 -20.62
C ASP A 66 -6.01 -5.82 -20.42
N LYS A 67 -7.15 -5.33 -20.93
CA LYS A 67 -7.55 -3.93 -20.79
C LYS A 67 -7.82 -3.60 -19.31
N TYR A 68 -8.44 -4.50 -18.56
CA TYR A 68 -8.68 -4.28 -17.13
C TYR A 68 -7.39 -4.40 -16.31
N ARG A 69 -6.51 -5.35 -16.62
CA ARG A 69 -5.17 -5.42 -16.00
C ARG A 69 -4.36 -4.15 -16.25
N GLN A 70 -4.38 -3.61 -17.47
CA GLN A 70 -3.72 -2.35 -17.80
C GLN A 70 -4.31 -1.17 -17.01
N LYS A 71 -5.64 -1.08 -16.90
CA LYS A 71 -6.29 -0.05 -16.09
C LYS A 71 -5.95 -0.17 -14.62
N ALA A 72 -5.96 -1.38 -14.06
CA ALA A 72 -5.57 -1.61 -12.67
C ALA A 72 -4.13 -1.14 -12.41
N LYS A 73 -3.17 -1.51 -13.28
CA LYS A 73 -1.78 -1.04 -13.19
C LYS A 73 -1.69 0.49 -13.26
N TRP A 74 -2.43 1.11 -14.18
CA TRP A 74 -2.45 2.57 -14.34
C TRP A 74 -2.97 3.28 -13.09
N TYR A 75 -4.12 2.86 -12.55
CA TYR A 75 -4.66 3.43 -11.33
C TYR A 75 -3.78 3.17 -10.10
N GLY A 76 -3.15 2.01 -10.01
CA GLY A 76 -2.18 1.70 -8.96
C GLY A 76 -0.98 2.66 -9.00
N SER A 77 -0.44 2.94 -10.21
CA SER A 77 0.64 3.91 -10.38
C SER A 77 0.22 5.33 -10.03
N LEU A 78 -1.02 5.74 -10.36
CA LEU A 78 -1.54 7.05 -9.97
C LEU A 78 -1.70 7.19 -8.46
N ALA A 79 -2.21 6.14 -7.79
CA ALA A 79 -2.35 6.14 -6.34
C ALA A 79 -0.98 6.30 -5.66
N GLU A 80 0.02 5.55 -6.11
CA GLU A 80 1.39 5.63 -5.59
C GLU A 80 1.99 7.04 -5.74
N LYS A 81 1.85 7.66 -6.91
CA LYS A 81 2.33 9.03 -7.14
C LYS A 81 1.68 10.04 -6.18
N ASN A 82 0.39 9.88 -5.92
CA ASN A 82 -0.33 10.77 -5.00
C ASN A 82 0.02 10.50 -3.54
N TRP A 83 0.22 9.24 -3.14
CA TRP A 83 0.74 8.93 -1.80
C TRP A 83 2.13 9.51 -1.58
N GLN A 84 3.03 9.43 -2.57
CA GLN A 84 4.36 10.02 -2.45
C GLN A 84 4.30 11.54 -2.21
N ARG A 85 3.43 12.25 -2.94
CA ARG A 85 3.20 13.69 -2.72
C ARG A 85 2.60 14.01 -1.35
N ALA A 86 1.75 13.13 -0.82
CA ALA A 86 1.24 13.28 0.54
C ALA A 86 2.35 13.07 1.59
N LEU A 87 3.26 12.10 1.37
CA LEU A 87 4.39 11.80 2.24
C LEU A 87 5.48 12.90 2.25
N GLU A 88 5.55 13.75 1.23
CA GLU A 88 6.40 14.95 1.25
C GLU A 88 6.02 15.93 2.38
N PHE A 89 4.76 15.88 2.85
CA PHE A 89 4.27 16.69 3.97
C PHE A 89 4.07 15.88 5.25
N TYR A 90 3.47 14.69 5.14
CA TYR A 90 3.20 13.80 6.26
C TYR A 90 4.42 12.92 6.53
N GLY A 91 5.35 13.38 7.38
CA GLY A 91 6.51 12.61 7.81
C GLY A 91 6.29 11.85 9.13
N PRO A 92 7.21 10.93 9.48
CA PRO A 92 7.11 10.13 10.70
C PRO A 92 7.15 10.98 11.98
N ASN A 93 7.95 12.05 12.00
CA ASN A 93 8.10 12.92 13.17
C ASN A 93 7.10 14.09 13.20
N THR A 94 6.47 14.40 12.06
CA THR A 94 5.54 15.54 11.95
C THR A 94 4.08 15.12 12.04
N HIS A 95 3.73 14.00 11.40
CA HIS A 95 2.36 13.50 11.32
C HIS A 95 2.34 11.96 11.37
N PRO A 96 2.80 11.35 12.48
CA PRO A 96 3.02 9.91 12.59
C PRO A 96 1.79 9.07 12.22
N THR A 97 0.60 9.51 12.63
CA THR A 97 -0.65 8.80 12.32
C THR A 97 -0.96 8.81 10.81
N MET A 98 -0.80 9.94 10.14
CA MET A 98 -1.06 10.04 8.70
C MET A 98 0.00 9.30 7.89
N PHE A 99 1.26 9.40 8.29
CA PHE A 99 2.38 8.66 7.71
C PHE A 99 2.12 7.15 7.74
N LEU A 100 1.80 6.58 8.91
CA LEU A 100 1.48 5.16 9.03
C LEU A 100 0.24 4.75 8.23
N ASN A 101 -0.82 5.58 8.20
CA ASN A 101 -2.00 5.29 7.40
C ASN A 101 -1.69 5.20 5.90
N ILE A 102 -0.80 6.06 5.39
CA ILE A 102 -0.38 6.03 3.98
C ILE A 102 0.42 4.76 3.69
N LEU A 103 1.44 4.45 4.51
CA LEU A 103 2.25 3.24 4.33
C LEU A 103 1.40 1.96 4.38
N MET A 104 0.45 1.90 5.33
CA MET A 104 -0.50 0.79 5.42
C MET A 104 -1.38 0.69 4.17
N ALA A 105 -1.91 1.82 3.66
CA ALA A 105 -2.72 1.80 2.44
C ALA A 105 -1.92 1.36 1.20
N GLN A 106 -0.66 1.79 1.07
CA GLN A 106 0.28 1.37 0.03
C GLN A 106 0.55 -0.13 0.08
N SER A 107 0.81 -0.66 1.29
CA SER A 107 1.05 -2.08 1.51
C SER A 107 -0.16 -2.92 1.14
N VAL A 108 -1.38 -2.55 1.54
CA VAL A 108 -2.60 -3.28 1.15
C VAL A 108 -2.76 -3.32 -0.37
N LEU A 109 -2.56 -2.20 -1.05
CA LEU A 109 -2.66 -2.17 -2.51
C LEU A 109 -1.62 -3.08 -3.17
N SER A 110 -0.39 -3.05 -2.67
CA SER A 110 0.71 -3.85 -3.21
C SER A 110 0.48 -5.35 -3.01
N VAL A 111 -0.11 -5.78 -1.89
CA VAL A 111 -0.51 -7.18 -1.68
C VAL A 111 -1.54 -7.61 -2.73
N ASN A 112 -2.62 -6.84 -2.92
CA ASN A 112 -3.64 -7.15 -3.91
C ASN A 112 -3.07 -7.22 -5.35
N LEU A 113 -2.14 -6.30 -5.68
CA LEU A 113 -1.46 -6.31 -6.98
C LEU A 113 -0.51 -7.50 -7.12
N SER A 114 0.23 -7.86 -6.06
CA SER A 114 1.09 -9.04 -6.04
C SER A 114 0.28 -10.31 -6.28
N ASP A 115 -0.88 -10.43 -5.64
CA ASP A 115 -1.75 -11.61 -5.75
C ASP A 115 -2.33 -11.74 -7.18
N SER A 116 -2.82 -10.64 -7.75
CA SER A 116 -3.39 -10.64 -9.11
C SER A 116 -2.35 -10.76 -10.23
N LEU A 117 -1.11 -10.30 -10.00
CA LEU A 117 -0.01 -10.33 -10.97
C LEU A 117 1.01 -11.45 -10.72
N HIS A 118 0.81 -12.26 -9.68
CA HIS A 118 1.73 -13.32 -9.22
C HIS A 118 3.19 -12.84 -9.09
N SER A 119 3.40 -11.67 -8.46
CA SER A 119 4.71 -11.01 -8.42
C SER A 119 5.23 -10.82 -7.00
N SER A 120 6.17 -11.68 -6.59
CA SER A 120 6.86 -11.57 -5.29
C SER A 120 7.65 -10.27 -5.13
N VAL A 121 8.16 -9.70 -6.23
CA VAL A 121 8.89 -8.42 -6.23
C VAL A 121 8.02 -7.26 -5.72
N ILE A 122 6.73 -7.25 -6.07
CA ILE A 122 5.80 -6.22 -5.59
C ILE A 122 5.62 -6.35 -4.07
N LEU A 123 5.56 -7.58 -3.57
CA LEU A 123 5.40 -7.89 -2.16
C LEU A 123 6.64 -7.52 -1.33
N GLU A 124 7.84 -7.78 -1.84
CA GLU A 124 9.10 -7.37 -1.23
C GLU A 124 9.22 -5.84 -1.17
N ALA A 125 8.88 -5.14 -2.27
CA ALA A 125 8.84 -3.68 -2.29
C ALA A 125 7.80 -3.11 -1.32
N ALA A 126 6.67 -3.79 -1.13
CA ALA A 126 5.67 -3.42 -0.13
C ALA A 126 6.23 -3.53 1.30
N LEU A 127 7.03 -4.57 1.57
CA LEU A 127 7.66 -4.78 2.87
C LEU A 127 8.68 -3.70 3.18
N VAL A 128 9.56 -3.38 2.22
CA VAL A 128 10.56 -2.32 2.37
C VAL A 128 9.89 -0.99 2.70
N ARG A 129 8.81 -0.62 1.99
CA ARG A 129 8.05 0.60 2.28
C ARG A 129 7.38 0.55 3.65
N LEU A 130 6.71 -0.54 4.01
CA LEU A 130 6.02 -0.63 5.29
C LEU A 130 6.99 -0.57 6.49
N LEU A 131 8.22 -1.07 6.32
CA LEU A 131 9.30 -0.95 7.31
C LEU A 131 9.77 0.49 7.54
N GLU A 132 9.43 1.46 6.68
CA GLU A 132 9.63 2.88 6.98
C GLU A 132 8.79 3.34 8.18
N GLY A 133 7.72 2.62 8.52
CA GLY A 133 6.90 2.86 9.71
C GLY A 133 7.66 2.69 11.04
N ARG A 134 8.83 2.06 11.03
CA ARG A 134 9.67 1.89 12.24
C ARG A 134 10.03 3.23 12.89
N HIS A 135 10.22 4.29 12.09
CA HIS A 135 10.56 5.62 12.58
C HIS A 135 9.45 6.23 13.46
N VAL A 136 8.23 5.68 13.45
CA VAL A 136 7.12 6.08 14.33
C VAL A 136 7.00 5.18 15.57
N VAL A 137 7.51 3.96 15.51
CA VAL A 137 7.38 2.95 16.57
C VAL A 137 8.60 2.92 17.48
N GLU A 138 9.76 3.36 17.01
CA GLU A 138 10.96 3.50 17.82
C GLU A 138 10.72 4.43 19.04
N PRO A 139 11.20 4.05 20.24
CA PRO A 139 11.04 4.87 21.43
C PRO A 139 12.03 6.03 21.36
N ASN A 140 11.54 7.22 21.01
CA ASN A 140 12.25 8.44 21.39
C ASN A 140 12.00 8.63 22.89
N GLU A 141 13.05 8.50 23.71
CA GLU A 141 12.99 8.50 25.18
C GLU A 141 12.48 9.84 25.78
N GLU A 142 12.30 10.89 24.99
CA GLU A 142 12.03 12.25 25.50
C GLU A 142 10.66 12.85 25.17
N ASP A 143 9.87 12.28 24.27
CA ASP A 143 8.60 12.89 23.83
C ASP A 143 7.43 11.89 23.86
N SER A 144 7.05 11.48 25.07
CA SER A 144 5.79 10.78 25.32
C SER A 144 4.60 11.77 25.25
N ASN A 145 4.48 12.50 24.15
CA ASN A 145 3.16 12.97 23.73
C ASN A 145 2.46 11.78 23.09
N ASP A 146 1.71 11.08 23.94
CA ASP A 146 0.85 9.92 23.67
C ASP A 146 -0.29 10.28 22.70
N VAL A 147 0.07 10.78 21.52
CA VAL A 147 -0.85 11.12 20.46
C VAL A 147 -0.99 9.88 19.59
N ASN A 148 -1.90 9.03 20.05
CA ASN A 148 -2.63 8.01 19.28
C ASN A 148 -1.97 6.62 19.18
N LEU A 149 -1.96 5.89 20.31
CA LEU A 149 -1.55 4.48 20.40
C LEU A 149 -2.40 3.49 19.58
N ASP A 150 -3.61 3.86 19.13
CA ASP A 150 -4.52 2.94 18.42
C ASP A 150 -4.04 2.51 17.02
N ILE A 151 -3.11 3.27 16.41
CA ILE A 151 -2.58 2.95 15.08
C ILE A 151 -1.42 1.96 15.12
N LYS A 152 -0.62 1.94 16.21
CA LYS A 152 0.51 1.02 16.37
C LYS A 152 0.12 -0.46 16.30
N PRO A 153 -0.93 -0.95 17.00
CA PRO A 153 -1.32 -2.35 16.89
C PRO A 153 -1.84 -2.71 15.49
N LYS A 154 -2.52 -1.78 14.79
CA LYS A 154 -2.96 -1.97 13.40
C LYS A 154 -1.77 -2.12 12.47
N PHE A 155 -0.79 -1.23 12.60
CA PHE A 155 0.46 -1.27 11.85
C PHE A 155 1.21 -2.59 12.08
N LEU A 156 1.41 -2.99 13.34
CA LEU A 156 2.10 -4.24 13.67
C LEU A 156 1.36 -5.46 13.15
N GLY A 157 0.02 -5.49 13.27
CA GLY A 157 -0.81 -6.55 12.71
C GLY A 157 -0.67 -6.67 11.19
N GLN A 158 -0.65 -5.54 10.49
CA GLN A 158 -0.46 -5.52 9.05
C GLN A 158 0.95 -5.92 8.63
N LEU A 159 1.99 -5.45 9.34
CA LEU A 159 3.37 -5.83 9.09
C LEU A 159 3.56 -7.34 9.26
N LEU A 160 3.00 -7.91 10.33
CA LEU A 160 3.03 -9.36 10.55
C LEU A 160 2.30 -10.12 9.45
N SER A 161 1.15 -9.63 8.99
CA SER A 161 0.43 -10.24 7.86
C SER A 161 1.26 -10.22 6.58
N LEU A 162 1.91 -9.10 6.28
CA LEU A 162 2.75 -8.96 5.09
C LEU A 162 3.97 -9.88 5.13
N LEU A 163 4.64 -9.98 6.28
CA LEU A 163 5.76 -10.90 6.49
C LEU A 163 5.35 -12.35 6.24
N LYS A 164 4.15 -12.75 6.70
CA LYS A 164 3.60 -14.09 6.42
C LYS A 164 3.40 -14.32 4.92
N SER A 165 2.87 -13.33 4.19
CA SER A 165 2.69 -13.42 2.74
C SER A 165 4.03 -13.55 2.01
N VAL A 166 5.05 -12.76 2.39
CA VAL A 166 6.40 -12.84 1.80
C VAL A 166 7.01 -14.21 2.04
N LEU A 167 6.90 -14.73 3.26
CA LEU A 167 7.39 -16.06 3.60
C LEU A 167 6.69 -17.15 2.78
N ALA A 168 5.37 -17.06 2.61
CA ALA A 168 4.59 -18.02 1.81
C ALA A 168 5.02 -17.97 0.33
N ALA A 169 5.23 -16.78 -0.23
CA ALA A 169 5.70 -16.62 -1.60
C ALA A 169 7.11 -17.21 -1.80
N ALA A 170 8.03 -16.98 -0.86
CA ALA A 170 9.38 -17.54 -0.90
C ALA A 170 9.39 -19.07 -0.83
N GLN A 171 8.51 -19.67 -0.01
CA GLN A 171 8.36 -21.12 0.08
C GLN A 171 7.78 -21.73 -1.20
N ALA A 172 6.81 -21.05 -1.83
CA ALA A 172 6.23 -21.50 -3.09
C ALA A 172 7.29 -21.55 -4.21
N ASP A 173 8.09 -20.48 -4.33
CA ASP A 173 9.18 -20.41 -5.30
C ASP A 173 10.24 -21.51 -5.07
N HIS A 174 10.60 -21.77 -3.81
CA HIS A 174 11.52 -22.86 -3.46
C HIS A 174 10.99 -24.24 -3.90
N ARG A 175 9.71 -24.53 -3.67
CA ARG A 175 9.07 -25.78 -4.12
C ARG A 175 9.02 -25.89 -5.64
N GLN A 176 8.74 -24.79 -6.33
CA GLN A 176 8.73 -24.75 -7.79
C GLN A 176 10.10 -25.09 -8.39
N ARG A 177 11.18 -24.56 -7.80
CA ARG A 177 12.56 -24.86 -8.20
C ARG A 177 12.95 -26.32 -7.95
N GLN A 178 12.52 -26.91 -6.83
CA GLN A 178 12.74 -28.33 -6.56
C GLN A 178 12.01 -29.23 -7.56
N LEU A 179 10.76 -28.93 -7.93
CA LEU A 179 10.01 -29.70 -8.93
C LEU A 179 10.63 -29.64 -10.34
N LEU A 180 11.17 -28.49 -10.73
CA LEU A 180 11.87 -28.34 -12.01
C LEU A 180 13.21 -29.09 -12.05
N SER A 181 13.83 -29.34 -10.90
CA SER A 181 15.08 -30.12 -10.77
C SER A 181 14.87 -31.65 -10.85
N VAL A 182 13.64 -32.14 -10.75
CA VAL A 182 13.32 -33.59 -10.70
C VAL A 182 12.82 -34.14 -12.06
N ARG A 183 12.70 -33.32 -13.09
CA ARG A 183 12.27 -33.80 -14.43
C ARG A 183 13.31 -34.77 -15.02
N PRO A 184 12.98 -36.04 -15.31
CA PRO A 184 13.90 -36.95 -15.96
C PRO A 184 14.12 -36.51 -17.41
N THR A 185 15.38 -36.48 -17.84
CA THR A 185 15.78 -36.33 -19.24
C THR A 185 15.12 -37.43 -20.08
N PRO A 186 14.55 -37.13 -21.26
CA PRO A 186 14.07 -38.18 -22.15
C PRO A 186 15.26 -39.03 -22.58
N ALA A 187 15.18 -40.35 -22.36
CA ALA A 187 16.18 -41.28 -22.87
C ALA A 187 16.15 -41.26 -24.40
N THR A 188 17.26 -40.85 -25.01
CA THR A 188 17.49 -40.99 -26.44
C THR A 188 17.63 -42.48 -26.74
N THR A 189 16.63 -43.07 -27.39
CA THR A 189 16.76 -44.41 -27.97
C THR A 189 17.74 -44.35 -29.14
N GLU A 190 18.87 -45.03 -28.98
CA GLU A 190 19.77 -45.38 -30.07
C GLU A 190 19.01 -46.31 -31.04
N GLU A 191 18.79 -45.86 -32.26
CA GLU A 191 18.48 -46.74 -33.40
C GLU A 191 19.77 -46.96 -34.19
N THR A 192 20.44 -48.09 -33.90
CA THR A 192 21.34 -48.76 -34.84
C THR A 192 20.53 -49.70 -35.72
N LEU A 193 20.49 -49.40 -37.02
CA LEU A 193 20.53 -50.40 -38.10
C LEU A 193 20.93 -49.74 -39.43
#